data_AF-A0A9Q0AIC8-F1
#
_entry.id   AF-A0A9Q0AIC8-F1
#
_cell.length_a   1.000
_cell.length_b   1.000
_cell.length_c   1.000
_cell.angle_alpha   90.00
_cell.angle_beta   90.00
_cell.angle_gamma   90.00
#
_symmetry.space_group_name_H-M   'P 1'
#
loop_
_entity.id
_entity.type
_entity.pdbx_description
1 polymer ?
#
loop_
_entity_poly.entity_id
_entity_poly.type
_entity_poly.pdbx_seq_one_letter_code
_entity_poly.pdbx_strand_id
1 'polypeptide(L)'
;MSGVLLTCLYLARFGPHPTQSIIDFLPGPMWTAAIVADFLSGACQVVARWIRCQRADFPPGGSGAHAPARHCTAPGLPSHTIYAPSTIRPGEKLPLLVWANGGGLAWGLTFADFLREVASHGYIIVANGSPRGWGTVDERGQLSAVQWAAQEPADELDIRRHLDLERIALAGQSKGGVHTYKAATALRQDPRVKTVALFNSGMMRPRKQDLDMVAGLAIPVYYFVGDERDVLYKNAAHDWELLPQNLPAYFASLDVGHLGTFYEPGGGLFADAAVKWLHAELMGDEESKKLLISPEGPWRIRLRNL
;
A
#
# COMPACT_ATOMS: atom_id res chain seq x y z
N MET A 1 4.60 -47.82 10.37
CA MET A 1 3.27 -47.17 10.37
C MET A 1 2.25 -48.29 10.57
N SER A 2 1.54 -48.28 11.70
CA SER A 2 0.70 -49.41 12.14
C SER A 2 -0.65 -49.47 11.39
N GLY A 3 -1.29 -50.64 11.42
CA GLY A 3 -2.50 -50.97 10.63
C GLY A 3 -3.75 -50.12 10.86
N VAL A 4 -3.70 -49.14 11.77
CA VAL A 4 -4.76 -48.15 12.04
C VAL A 4 -5.24 -47.48 10.74
N LEU A 5 -4.32 -47.14 9.84
CA LEU A 5 -4.64 -46.48 8.56
C LEU A 5 -5.54 -47.33 7.66
N LEU A 6 -5.43 -48.66 7.74
CA LEU A 6 -6.22 -49.61 6.94
C LEU A 6 -7.61 -49.83 7.54
N THR A 7 -7.73 -49.79 8.88
CA THR A 7 -9.03 -49.88 9.56
C THR A 7 -9.90 -48.65 9.27
N CYS A 8 -9.32 -47.46 9.14
CA CYS A 8 -10.04 -46.24 8.76
C CYS A 8 -10.69 -46.33 7.37
N LEU A 9 -10.01 -46.95 6.40
CA LEU A 9 -10.53 -47.22 5.05
C LEU A 9 -11.75 -48.16 5.06
N TYR A 10 -11.75 -49.16 5.94
CA TYR A 10 -12.82 -50.16 6.05
C TYR A 10 -14.09 -49.56 6.66
N LEU A 11 -13.95 -48.79 7.75
CA LEU A 11 -15.07 -48.14 8.44
C LEU A 11 -15.72 -47.02 7.60
N ALA A 12 -14.94 -46.35 6.76
CA ALA A 12 -15.39 -45.31 5.83
C ALA A 12 -16.39 -45.80 4.76
N ARG A 13 -16.47 -47.12 4.52
CA ARG A 13 -17.31 -47.67 3.44
C ARG A 13 -18.65 -48.23 3.91
N PHE A 14 -18.72 -48.80 5.11
CA PHE A 14 -19.84 -49.68 5.48
C PHE A 14 -20.60 -49.28 6.77
N GLY A 15 -20.06 -48.37 7.59
CA GLY A 15 -20.73 -47.89 8.81
C GLY A 15 -20.81 -48.94 9.95
N PRO A 16 -21.22 -48.55 11.17
CA PRO A 16 -21.22 -49.44 12.33
C PRO A 16 -22.61 -50.05 12.61
N HIS A 17 -22.74 -51.37 12.43
CA HIS A 17 -23.75 -52.17 13.15
C HIS A 17 -23.09 -53.38 13.81
N PRO A 18 -23.59 -53.86 14.97
CA PRO A 18 -22.89 -54.86 15.77
C PRO A 18 -23.38 -56.28 15.49
N THR A 19 -22.44 -57.21 15.26
CA THR A 19 -22.27 -58.43 16.09
C THR A 19 -20.95 -59.13 15.77
N GLN A 20 -20.26 -59.56 16.83
CA GLN A 20 -19.35 -60.71 16.93
C GLN A 20 -18.35 -61.00 15.78
N SER A 21 -17.08 -60.72 16.09
CA SER A 21 -15.88 -61.56 15.90
C SER A 21 -15.64 -62.29 14.57
N ILE A 22 -14.40 -62.14 14.06
CA ILE A 22 -13.84 -62.87 12.89
C ILE A 22 -14.47 -62.28 11.61
N ILE A 23 -13.71 -61.82 10.62
CA ILE A 23 -12.75 -62.60 9.81
C ILE A 23 -11.51 -61.75 9.47
N ASP A 24 -10.33 -62.35 9.67
CA ASP A 24 -9.04 -61.86 9.18
C ASP A 24 -8.94 -61.86 7.64
N PHE A 25 -7.91 -61.20 7.11
CA PHE A 25 -7.51 -61.08 5.68
C PHE A 25 -8.09 -59.93 4.83
N LEU A 26 -7.18 -59.39 4.01
CA LEU A 26 -7.28 -58.31 3.00
C LEU A 26 -8.11 -58.77 1.75
N PRO A 27 -8.39 -57.96 0.68
CA PRO A 27 -7.91 -56.59 0.33
C PRO A 27 -8.94 -55.62 -0.37
N GLY A 28 -9.39 -54.54 0.29
CA GLY A 28 -10.05 -53.35 -0.33
C GLY A 28 -11.27 -53.60 -1.24
N PRO A 29 -11.71 -52.62 -2.07
CA PRO A 29 -11.71 -51.15 -1.94
C PRO A 29 -13.09 -50.67 -1.38
N MET A 30 -13.60 -49.43 -1.36
CA MET A 30 -13.30 -48.07 -1.89
C MET A 30 -13.80 -47.05 -0.82
N TRP A 31 -13.63 -45.73 -1.02
CA TRP A 31 -14.27 -44.70 -0.16
C TRP A 31 -15.71 -44.39 -0.62
N THR A 32 -16.59 -43.96 0.30
CA THR A 32 -17.93 -43.45 -0.04
C THR A 32 -17.88 -41.97 -0.45
N ALA A 33 -18.78 -41.55 -1.35
CA ALA A 33 -18.83 -40.18 -1.85
C ALA A 33 -19.08 -39.13 -0.75
N ALA A 34 -19.76 -39.51 0.34
CA ALA A 34 -19.97 -38.65 1.51
C ALA A 34 -18.65 -38.26 2.21
N ILE A 35 -17.68 -39.19 2.31
CA ILE A 35 -16.39 -38.90 2.94
C ILE A 35 -15.46 -38.14 1.99
N VAL A 36 -15.59 -38.36 0.67
CA VAL A 36 -14.93 -37.48 -0.31
C VAL A 36 -15.52 -36.06 -0.23
N ALA A 37 -16.84 -35.91 -0.04
CA ALA A 37 -17.49 -34.62 0.17
C ALA A 37 -17.04 -33.94 1.48
N ASP A 38 -16.88 -34.67 2.59
CA ASP A 38 -16.34 -34.10 3.84
C ASP A 38 -14.83 -33.80 3.76
N PHE A 39 -14.04 -34.58 3.02
CA PHE A 39 -12.65 -34.24 2.76
C PHE A 39 -12.50 -33.06 1.80
N LEU A 40 -13.43 -32.88 0.85
CA LEU A 40 -13.47 -31.71 -0.04
C LEU A 40 -14.03 -30.46 0.66
N SER A 41 -15.01 -30.60 1.55
CA SER A 41 -15.52 -29.49 2.37
C SER A 41 -14.47 -29.06 3.40
N GLY A 42 -13.81 -30.01 4.06
CA GLY A 42 -12.67 -29.78 4.95
C GLY A 42 -11.46 -29.21 4.21
N ALA A 43 -11.15 -29.71 3.00
CA ALA A 43 -10.11 -29.11 2.15
C ALA A 43 -10.48 -27.69 1.72
N CYS A 44 -11.72 -27.39 1.36
CA CYS A 44 -12.17 -26.02 1.10
C CYS A 44 -12.04 -25.12 2.34
N GLN A 45 -12.32 -25.62 3.55
CA GLN A 45 -12.10 -24.88 4.80
C GLN A 45 -10.61 -24.68 5.14
N VAL A 46 -9.71 -25.57 4.70
CA VAL A 46 -8.25 -25.42 4.83
C VAL A 46 -7.63 -24.58 3.69
N VAL A 47 -8.24 -24.57 2.50
CA VAL A 47 -7.85 -23.70 1.36
C VAL A 47 -8.33 -22.26 1.59
N ALA A 48 -9.47 -22.05 2.26
CA ALA A 48 -9.92 -20.74 2.73
C ALA A 48 -8.95 -20.07 3.74
N ARG A 49 -7.94 -20.79 4.24
CA ARG A 49 -6.95 -20.33 5.23
C ARG A 49 -5.87 -19.40 4.66
N TRP A 50 -5.86 -19.13 3.35
CA TRP A 50 -4.79 -18.39 2.68
C TRP A 50 -5.25 -17.35 1.64
N ILE A 51 -6.36 -16.63 1.85
CA ILE A 51 -6.51 -15.31 1.22
C ILE A 51 -5.53 -14.36 1.92
N ARG A 52 -4.31 -14.23 1.39
CA ARG A 52 -3.17 -13.59 2.08
C ARG A 52 -3.15 -12.07 2.00
N CYS A 53 -4.32 -11.49 2.17
CA CYS A 53 -4.50 -10.16 2.69
C CYS A 53 -5.40 -10.31 3.91
N GLN A 54 -4.81 -10.49 5.11
CA GLN A 54 -5.58 -10.70 6.33
C GLN A 54 -6.51 -9.50 6.58
N ARG A 55 -7.81 -9.76 6.62
CA ARG A 55 -8.81 -8.76 7.04
C ARG A 55 -8.55 -8.43 8.51
N ALA A 56 -8.40 -7.15 8.82
CA ALA A 56 -8.22 -6.66 10.18
C ALA A 56 -9.36 -5.70 10.57
N ASP A 57 -9.50 -5.45 11.88
CA ASP A 57 -10.72 -4.93 12.52
C ASP A 57 -11.05 -3.44 12.27
N PHE A 58 -10.64 -2.87 11.12
CA PHE A 58 -10.91 -1.47 10.77
C PHE A 58 -11.85 -1.41 9.54
N PRO A 59 -13.02 -0.73 9.65
CA PRO A 59 -14.11 -0.85 8.66
C PRO A 59 -13.70 -0.25 7.31
N PRO A 60 -14.04 -0.85 6.14
CA PRO A 60 -13.73 -0.28 4.82
C PRO A 60 -14.22 1.17 4.65
N GLY A 61 -13.58 1.94 3.75
CA GLY A 61 -13.90 3.35 3.52
C GLY A 61 -13.41 3.84 2.16
N GLY A 62 -13.43 5.16 1.95
CA GLY A 62 -13.09 5.80 0.67
C GLY A 62 -14.33 6.08 -0.19
N SER A 63 -14.27 7.11 -1.03
CA SER A 63 -15.39 7.60 -1.85
C SER A 63 -15.21 7.48 -3.38
N GLY A 64 -14.03 7.05 -3.85
CA GLY A 64 -13.70 6.95 -5.27
C GLY A 64 -14.40 5.82 -6.04
N ALA A 65 -14.14 5.75 -7.36
CA ALA A 65 -14.79 4.82 -8.28
C ALA A 65 -14.55 3.32 -7.97
N HIS A 66 -13.50 2.99 -7.20
CA HIS A 66 -13.17 1.66 -6.72
C HIS A 66 -13.49 1.45 -5.23
N ALA A 67 -14.34 2.31 -4.64
CA ALA A 67 -14.80 2.18 -3.27
C ALA A 67 -15.64 0.89 -3.03
N PRO A 68 -15.60 0.32 -1.81
CA PRO A 68 -14.80 0.76 -0.67
C PRO A 68 -13.38 0.14 -0.71
N ALA A 69 -12.39 0.92 -0.33
CA ALA A 69 -11.04 0.43 -0.06
C ALA A 69 -10.90 -0.13 1.37
N ARG A 70 -9.98 -1.07 1.50
CA ARG A 70 -9.64 -1.77 2.75
C ARG A 70 -8.13 -1.81 2.92
N HIS A 71 -7.69 -2.28 4.09
CA HIS A 71 -6.28 -2.53 4.38
C HIS A 71 -6.05 -4.01 4.74
N CYS A 72 -4.80 -4.48 4.60
CA CYS A 72 -4.39 -5.85 4.92
C CYS A 72 -2.85 -6.00 4.93
N THR A 73 -2.37 -7.23 5.17
CA THR A 73 -0.94 -7.60 5.22
C THR A 73 -0.60 -8.69 4.21
N ALA A 74 0.61 -8.67 3.65
CA ALA A 74 1.09 -9.72 2.75
C ALA A 74 2.30 -10.51 3.32
N PRO A 75 2.48 -11.79 2.94
CA PRO A 75 3.70 -12.54 3.23
C PRO A 75 4.88 -11.95 2.46
N GLY A 76 6.08 -12.12 3.01
CA GLY A 76 7.29 -11.47 2.46
C GLY A 76 7.37 -9.97 2.73
N LEU A 77 6.29 -9.35 3.23
CA LEU A 77 6.24 -7.93 3.60
C LEU A 77 5.58 -7.70 4.98
N PRO A 78 6.08 -8.33 6.06
CA PRO A 78 5.43 -8.30 7.38
C PRO A 78 5.50 -6.96 8.11
N SER A 79 6.40 -6.05 7.68
CA SER A 79 6.61 -4.73 8.28
C SER A 79 5.85 -3.61 7.56
N HIS A 80 4.78 -3.93 6.84
CA HIS A 80 4.02 -3.01 6.00
C HIS A 80 2.51 -3.27 6.09
N THR A 81 1.74 -2.29 5.62
CA THR A 81 0.29 -2.33 5.48
C THR A 81 -0.06 -2.00 4.04
N ILE A 82 -0.85 -2.87 3.41
CA ILE A 82 -1.31 -2.68 2.03
C ILE A 82 -2.73 -2.12 2.09
N TYR A 83 -2.99 -1.06 1.34
CA TYR A 83 -4.33 -0.52 1.09
C TYR A 83 -4.72 -0.73 -0.37
N ALA A 84 -5.95 -1.14 -0.62
CA ALA A 84 -6.45 -1.38 -1.97
C ALA A 84 -7.98 -1.38 -1.99
N PRO A 85 -8.61 -1.20 -3.17
CA PRO A 85 -10.01 -1.54 -3.39
C PRO A 85 -10.39 -2.92 -2.83
N SER A 86 -11.59 -3.04 -2.26
CA SER A 86 -12.07 -4.34 -1.75
C SER A 86 -12.30 -5.36 -2.87
N THR A 87 -12.55 -4.86 -4.08
CA THR A 87 -12.70 -5.61 -5.32
C THR A 87 -11.90 -4.90 -6.41
N ILE A 88 -11.06 -5.65 -7.11
CA ILE A 88 -10.35 -5.22 -8.33
C ILE A 88 -10.81 -6.19 -9.42
N ARG A 89 -11.09 -5.72 -10.64
CA ARG A 89 -11.60 -6.59 -11.70
C ARG A 89 -10.51 -7.58 -12.16
N PRO A 90 -10.87 -8.81 -12.59
CA PRO A 90 -9.91 -9.72 -13.21
C PRO A 90 -9.21 -9.04 -14.39
N GLY A 91 -7.87 -9.08 -14.41
CA GLY A 91 -7.05 -8.43 -15.43
C GLY A 91 -6.85 -6.91 -15.26
N GLU A 92 -7.56 -6.25 -14.33
CA GLU A 92 -7.33 -4.84 -14.03
C GLU A 92 -6.01 -4.64 -13.29
N LYS A 93 -5.28 -3.60 -13.74
CA LYS A 93 -3.96 -3.20 -13.27
C LYS A 93 -4.05 -1.78 -12.69
N LEU A 94 -3.65 -1.62 -11.44
CA LEU A 94 -3.71 -0.37 -10.69
C LEU A 94 -2.28 0.12 -10.38
N PRO A 95 -1.99 1.43 -10.49
CA PRO A 95 -0.69 1.98 -10.13
C PRO A 95 -0.34 1.78 -8.65
N LEU A 96 0.95 1.83 -8.35
CA LEU A 96 1.50 1.65 -7.02
C LEU A 96 1.85 3.00 -6.37
N LEU A 97 1.25 3.31 -5.22
CA LEU A 97 1.78 4.33 -4.30
C LEU A 97 2.56 3.65 -3.17
N VAL A 98 3.75 4.13 -2.86
CA VAL A 98 4.54 3.62 -1.73
C VAL A 98 4.66 4.70 -0.66
N TRP A 99 4.09 4.46 0.52
CA TRP A 99 3.90 5.45 1.56
C TRP A 99 4.87 5.30 2.75
N ALA A 100 5.40 6.41 3.25
CA ALA A 100 6.18 6.49 4.48
C ALA A 100 5.50 7.37 5.55
N ASN A 101 5.16 6.74 6.68
CA ASN A 101 4.51 7.36 7.83
C ASN A 101 5.36 8.45 8.51
N GLY A 102 4.65 9.47 9.04
CA GLY A 102 5.16 10.43 10.02
C GLY A 102 5.92 9.78 11.18
N GLY A 103 6.92 10.48 11.70
CA GLY A 103 7.85 9.96 12.73
C GLY A 103 8.73 8.78 12.29
N GLY A 104 8.52 8.23 11.08
CA GLY A 104 9.00 6.90 10.70
C GLY A 104 8.28 5.79 11.49
N LEU A 105 7.04 6.02 11.92
CA LEU A 105 6.29 5.08 12.76
C LEU A 105 6.04 3.74 12.08
N ALA A 106 6.18 2.66 12.84
CA ALA A 106 5.84 1.31 12.41
C ALA A 106 4.33 1.01 12.47
N TRP A 107 3.49 2.01 12.77
CA TRP A 107 2.05 1.88 12.84
C TRP A 107 1.40 2.20 11.49
N GLY A 108 1.19 1.19 10.65
CA GLY A 108 0.70 1.36 9.28
C GLY A 108 -0.73 1.90 9.14
N LEU A 109 -1.53 1.91 10.22
CA LEU A 109 -2.86 2.55 10.27
C LEU A 109 -2.83 4.04 10.64
N THR A 110 -1.67 4.66 10.85
CA THR A 110 -1.54 6.09 11.25
C THR A 110 -2.26 7.06 10.30
N PHE A 111 -2.42 6.69 9.02
CA PHE A 111 -3.06 7.51 7.98
C PHE A 111 -4.22 6.77 7.28
N ALA A 112 -4.90 5.87 8.00
CA ALA A 112 -5.82 4.91 7.38
C ALA A 112 -7.00 5.53 6.60
N ASP A 113 -7.51 6.70 6.99
CA ASP A 113 -8.61 7.34 6.28
C ASP A 113 -8.14 7.94 4.95
N PHE A 114 -7.10 8.78 4.98
CA PHE A 114 -6.42 9.28 3.78
C PHE A 114 -5.98 8.16 2.81
N LEU A 115 -5.31 7.11 3.31
CA LEU A 115 -4.81 6.04 2.44
C LEU A 115 -5.94 5.17 1.86
N ARG A 116 -7.08 5.03 2.54
CA ARG A 116 -8.25 4.35 1.96
C ARG A 116 -9.00 5.22 0.97
N GLU A 117 -9.11 6.53 1.21
CA GLU A 117 -9.64 7.45 0.22
C GLU A 117 -8.83 7.33 -1.07
N VAL A 118 -7.51 7.56 -1.01
CA VAL A 118 -6.62 7.43 -2.17
C VAL A 118 -6.74 6.05 -2.84
N ALA A 119 -6.70 4.95 -2.08
CA ALA A 119 -6.83 3.61 -2.66
C ALA A 119 -8.18 3.39 -3.38
N SER A 120 -9.26 4.03 -2.91
CA SER A 120 -10.59 3.93 -3.54
C SER A 120 -10.70 4.66 -4.88
N HIS A 121 -9.71 5.47 -5.28
CA HIS A 121 -9.62 6.10 -6.61
C HIS A 121 -8.81 5.28 -7.63
N GLY A 122 -8.55 4.00 -7.34
CA GLY A 122 -7.93 3.06 -8.27
C GLY A 122 -6.44 2.83 -8.04
N TYR A 123 -6.00 2.78 -6.79
CA TYR A 123 -4.58 2.62 -6.41
C TYR A 123 -4.37 1.44 -5.46
N ILE A 124 -3.25 0.74 -5.62
CA ILE A 124 -2.72 -0.13 -4.57
C ILE A 124 -1.63 0.66 -3.85
N ILE A 125 -1.74 0.76 -2.53
CA ILE A 125 -0.80 1.50 -1.70
C ILE A 125 -0.07 0.55 -0.78
N VAL A 126 1.25 0.67 -0.68
CA VAL A 126 2.07 -0.07 0.28
C VAL A 126 2.69 0.91 1.27
N ALA A 127 2.10 1.00 2.45
CA ALA A 127 2.58 1.83 3.55
C ALA A 127 3.58 1.05 4.40
N ASN A 128 4.62 1.73 4.87
CA ASN A 128 5.50 1.18 5.91
C ASN A 128 4.75 0.99 7.25
N GLY A 129 5.25 0.08 8.08
CA GLY A 129 4.62 -0.30 9.33
C GLY A 129 3.49 -1.32 9.16
N SER A 130 3.42 -2.32 10.05
CA SER A 130 2.29 -3.25 10.10
C SER A 130 1.05 -2.59 10.71
N PRO A 131 -0.18 -3.10 10.52
CA PRO A 131 -1.40 -2.36 10.85
C PRO A 131 -1.51 -1.90 12.32
N ARG A 132 -0.88 -2.64 13.24
CA ARG A 132 -0.75 -2.29 14.67
C ARG A 132 0.70 -2.37 15.15
N GLY A 133 1.66 -2.06 14.28
CA GLY A 133 3.09 -2.11 14.59
C GLY A 133 3.52 -1.00 15.54
N TRP A 134 4.53 -1.29 16.36
CA TRP A 134 5.03 -0.41 17.42
C TRP A 134 6.46 0.06 17.14
N GLY A 135 6.82 1.24 17.64
CA GLY A 135 8.14 1.83 17.41
C GLY A 135 8.29 2.45 16.02
N THR A 136 9.48 2.36 15.44
CA THR A 136 9.83 2.99 14.16
C THR A 136 10.44 2.01 13.17
N VAL A 137 10.18 2.21 11.88
CA VAL A 137 10.87 1.54 10.77
C VAL A 137 12.08 2.36 10.29
N ASP A 138 12.98 1.70 9.55
CA ASP A 138 14.09 2.36 8.86
C ASP A 138 13.65 3.06 7.55
N GLU A 139 14.57 3.79 6.94
CA GLU A 139 14.37 4.47 5.65
C GLU A 139 14.18 3.54 4.45
N ARG A 140 14.54 2.26 4.56
CA ARG A 140 14.48 1.30 3.44
C ARG A 140 13.08 0.76 3.21
N GLY A 141 12.12 1.05 4.10
CA GLY A 141 10.74 0.60 4.00
C GLY A 141 10.10 0.81 2.60
N GLN A 142 10.30 1.98 1.97
CA GLN A 142 9.76 2.22 0.62
C GLN A 142 10.51 1.41 -0.46
N LEU A 143 11.83 1.21 -0.33
CA LEU A 143 12.60 0.35 -1.23
C LEU A 143 12.18 -1.12 -1.13
N SER A 144 11.98 -1.63 0.09
CA SER A 144 11.50 -3.00 0.31
C SER A 144 10.10 -3.22 -0.24
N ALA A 145 9.22 -2.20 -0.19
CA ALA A 145 7.90 -2.25 -0.81
C ALA A 145 7.97 -2.33 -2.34
N VAL A 146 8.78 -1.50 -3.01
CA VAL A 146 9.00 -1.57 -4.47
C VAL A 146 9.62 -2.92 -4.87
N GLN A 147 10.60 -3.42 -4.10
CA GLN A 147 11.24 -4.71 -4.34
C GLN A 147 10.27 -5.89 -4.18
N TRP A 148 9.41 -5.87 -3.16
CA TRP A 148 8.38 -6.90 -2.97
C TRP A 148 7.29 -6.85 -4.04
N ALA A 149 6.89 -5.64 -4.45
CA ALA A 149 5.92 -5.42 -5.51
C ALA A 149 6.41 -5.98 -6.86
N ALA A 150 7.72 -5.92 -7.12
CA ALA A 150 8.37 -6.43 -8.33
C ALA A 150 8.71 -7.94 -8.31
N GLN A 151 8.35 -8.67 -7.27
CA GLN A 151 8.49 -10.13 -7.23
C GLN A 151 7.31 -10.82 -7.91
N GLU A 152 7.55 -12.02 -8.46
CA GLU A 152 6.51 -12.85 -9.05
C GLU A 152 5.33 -13.10 -8.07
N PRO A 153 4.07 -12.96 -8.54
CA PRO A 153 2.89 -13.31 -7.75
C PRO A 153 2.91 -14.80 -7.36
N ALA A 154 2.60 -15.11 -6.11
CA ALA A 154 2.71 -16.47 -5.57
C ALA A 154 1.61 -17.42 -6.07
N ASP A 155 0.42 -16.88 -6.33
CA ASP A 155 -0.76 -17.60 -6.80
C ASP A 155 -1.73 -16.63 -7.54
N GLU A 156 -2.97 -17.05 -7.80
CA GLU A 156 -3.99 -16.23 -8.48
C GLU A 156 -4.63 -15.14 -7.59
N LEU A 157 -4.54 -15.28 -6.26
CA LEU A 157 -5.14 -14.39 -5.27
C LEU A 157 -4.17 -13.33 -4.76
N ASP A 158 -2.89 -13.43 -5.14
CA ASP A 158 -1.84 -12.48 -4.81
C ASP A 158 -2.11 -11.10 -5.44
N ILE A 159 -2.22 -10.07 -4.59
CA ILE A 159 -2.50 -8.70 -5.01
C ILE A 159 -1.48 -8.13 -6.00
N ARG A 160 -0.26 -8.68 -6.05
CA ARG A 160 0.76 -8.29 -7.03
C ARG A 160 0.34 -8.55 -8.48
N ARG A 161 -0.60 -9.48 -8.73
CA ARG A 161 -1.22 -9.64 -10.05
C ARG A 161 -1.95 -8.38 -10.53
N HIS A 162 -2.43 -7.54 -9.62
CA HIS A 162 -3.16 -6.30 -9.92
C HIS A 162 -2.26 -5.06 -9.94
N LEU A 163 -0.95 -5.17 -9.73
CA LEU A 163 -0.04 -4.03 -9.82
C LEU A 163 0.30 -3.69 -11.28
N ASP A 164 0.15 -2.42 -11.63
CA ASP A 164 0.87 -1.78 -12.73
C ASP A 164 2.21 -1.23 -12.21
N LEU A 165 3.29 -1.97 -12.46
CA LEU A 165 4.63 -1.56 -12.03
C LEU A 165 5.26 -0.53 -12.96
N GLU A 166 4.67 -0.20 -14.11
CA GLU A 166 5.16 0.90 -14.95
C GLU A 166 4.73 2.28 -14.43
N ARG A 167 3.94 2.31 -13.33
CA ARG A 167 3.38 3.52 -12.73
C ARG A 167 3.54 3.49 -11.21
N ILE A 168 4.71 3.89 -10.73
CA ILE A 168 5.03 3.95 -9.29
C ILE A 168 5.17 5.41 -8.85
N ALA A 169 4.51 5.77 -7.74
CA ALA A 169 4.75 7.00 -7.00
C ALA A 169 5.29 6.70 -5.60
N LEU A 170 6.13 7.60 -5.07
CA LEU A 170 6.62 7.53 -3.70
C LEU A 170 6.09 8.74 -2.91
N ALA A 171 5.59 8.53 -1.70
CA ALA A 171 5.21 9.65 -0.84
C ALA A 171 5.43 9.39 0.64
N GLY A 172 5.45 10.46 1.44
CA GLY A 172 5.49 10.33 2.89
C GLY A 172 5.18 11.63 3.63
N GLN A 173 4.80 11.48 4.89
CA GLN A 173 4.47 12.60 5.79
C GLN A 173 5.62 12.88 6.77
N SER A 174 5.94 14.15 7.04
CA SER A 174 6.96 14.55 8.03
C SER A 174 8.31 13.81 7.82
N LYS A 175 8.87 13.16 8.85
CA LYS A 175 10.06 12.29 8.73
C LYS A 175 9.93 11.18 7.67
N GLY A 176 8.71 10.73 7.37
CA GLY A 176 8.44 9.82 6.26
C GLY A 176 8.83 10.42 4.90
N GLY A 177 8.62 11.74 4.69
CA GLY A 177 9.11 12.42 3.49
C GLY A 177 10.65 12.46 3.38
N VAL A 178 11.38 12.45 4.50
CA VAL A 178 12.84 12.26 4.50
C VAL A 178 13.22 10.83 4.08
N HIS A 179 12.40 9.82 4.42
CA HIS A 179 12.58 8.47 3.89
C HIS A 179 12.26 8.44 2.38
N THR A 180 11.29 9.24 1.93
CA THR A 180 10.90 9.37 0.52
C THR A 180 11.99 10.02 -0.32
N TYR A 181 12.67 11.07 0.14
CA TYR A 181 13.87 11.59 -0.52
C TYR A 181 14.93 10.50 -0.72
N LYS A 182 15.25 9.74 0.34
CA LYS A 182 16.23 8.64 0.27
C LYS A 182 15.82 7.56 -0.75
N ALA A 183 14.54 7.17 -0.74
CA ALA A 183 14.01 6.19 -1.68
C ALA A 183 14.03 6.70 -3.13
N ALA A 184 13.61 7.96 -3.36
CA ALA A 184 13.65 8.62 -4.65
C ALA A 184 15.09 8.74 -5.19
N THR A 185 16.07 9.08 -4.35
CA THR A 185 17.48 9.13 -4.75
C THR A 185 18.04 7.75 -5.10
N ALA A 186 17.68 6.71 -4.36
CA ALA A 186 18.08 5.34 -4.68
C ALA A 186 17.41 4.79 -5.95
N LEU A 187 16.17 5.22 -6.24
CA LEU A 187 15.38 4.81 -7.40
C LEU A 187 15.44 5.81 -8.57
N ARG A 188 16.31 6.82 -8.53
CA ARG A 188 16.39 7.94 -9.52
C ARG A 188 16.70 7.54 -10.96
N GLN A 189 16.98 6.26 -11.22
CA GLN A 189 17.23 5.69 -12.55
C GLN A 189 16.24 4.57 -12.90
N ASP A 190 15.28 4.28 -12.01
CA ASP A 190 14.20 3.32 -12.26
C ASP A 190 13.08 4.04 -13.02
N PRO A 191 12.87 3.77 -14.33
CA PRO A 191 11.92 4.51 -15.15
C PRO A 191 10.46 4.30 -14.71
N ARG A 192 10.21 3.33 -13.83
CA ARG A 192 8.90 3.02 -13.25
C ARG A 192 8.45 4.05 -12.22
N VAL A 193 9.39 4.70 -11.52
CA VAL A 193 9.08 5.74 -10.54
C VAL A 193 8.88 7.06 -11.25
N LYS A 194 7.62 7.50 -11.36
CA LYS A 194 7.24 8.69 -12.15
C LYS A 194 7.31 9.98 -11.34
N THR A 195 6.95 9.93 -10.07
CA THR A 195 6.67 11.12 -9.28
C THR A 195 6.84 10.90 -7.79
N VAL A 196 7.09 11.97 -7.04
CA VAL A 196 7.34 11.99 -5.60
C VAL A 196 6.45 13.05 -4.93
N ALA A 197 5.81 12.72 -3.81
CA ALA A 197 5.10 13.72 -2.98
C ALA A 197 5.57 13.75 -1.52
N LEU A 198 5.65 14.97 -0.99
CA LEU A 198 6.15 15.29 0.34
C LEU A 198 5.07 16.04 1.11
N PHE A 199 4.41 15.36 2.04
CA PHE A 199 3.29 15.91 2.79
C PHE A 199 3.75 16.43 4.16
N ASN A 200 3.45 17.69 4.48
CA ASN A 200 3.94 18.37 5.69
C ASN A 200 5.43 18.07 5.97
N SER A 201 6.27 18.12 4.92
CA SER A 201 7.64 17.59 4.97
C SER A 201 8.63 18.44 4.18
N GLY A 202 9.86 18.44 4.67
CA GLY A 202 11.07 18.94 4.03
C GLY A 202 12.28 18.39 4.78
N MET A 203 13.50 18.63 4.30
CA MET A 203 14.69 17.97 4.83
C MET A 203 14.97 18.41 6.28
N MET A 204 14.83 17.47 7.21
CA MET A 204 14.89 17.72 8.66
C MET A 204 16.33 17.70 9.17
N ARG A 205 16.76 18.78 9.85
CA ARG A 205 18.12 18.91 10.44
C ARG A 205 19.25 18.48 9.47
N PRO A 206 19.27 19.04 8.25
CA PRO A 206 20.11 18.53 7.18
C PRO A 206 21.61 18.65 7.49
N ARG A 207 22.36 17.59 7.21
CA ARG A 207 23.81 17.70 6.94
C ARG A 207 23.98 18.02 5.45
N LYS A 208 25.20 18.38 5.03
CA LYS A 208 25.50 18.66 3.62
C LYS A 208 24.99 17.56 2.66
N GLN A 209 25.30 16.29 2.96
CA GLN A 209 24.84 15.13 2.17
C GLN A 209 23.31 15.00 2.04
N ASP A 210 22.55 15.55 2.98
CA ASP A 210 21.09 15.52 2.97
C ASP A 210 20.55 16.69 2.10
N LEU A 211 21.26 17.82 2.03
CA LEU A 211 20.96 18.90 1.05
C LEU A 211 21.36 18.52 -0.37
N ASP A 212 22.52 17.88 -0.55
CA ASP A 212 23.00 17.36 -1.83
C ASP A 212 21.99 16.35 -2.44
N MET A 213 21.20 15.68 -1.59
CA MET A 213 20.10 14.78 -1.99
C MET A 213 18.92 15.52 -2.63
N VAL A 214 18.53 16.67 -2.06
CA VAL A 214 17.46 17.54 -2.58
C VAL A 214 17.93 18.22 -3.87
N ALA A 215 19.14 18.78 -3.86
CA ALA A 215 19.76 19.43 -5.02
C ALA A 215 20.10 18.45 -6.17
N GLY A 216 20.17 17.15 -5.88
CA GLY A 216 20.39 16.08 -6.86
C GLY A 216 19.14 15.30 -7.27
N LEU A 217 17.94 15.76 -6.89
CA LEU A 217 16.68 15.08 -7.20
C LEU A 217 16.35 15.16 -8.70
N ALA A 218 16.00 14.02 -9.30
CA ALA A 218 15.77 13.88 -10.75
C ALA A 218 14.38 13.34 -11.11
N ILE A 219 13.48 13.22 -10.12
CA ILE A 219 12.09 12.75 -10.27
C ILE A 219 11.16 13.93 -9.97
N PRO A 220 10.10 14.19 -10.77
CA PRO A 220 9.07 15.18 -10.48
C PRO A 220 8.62 15.17 -9.01
N VAL A 221 8.53 16.35 -8.39
CA VAL A 221 8.34 16.48 -6.94
C VAL A 221 7.21 17.45 -6.56
N TYR A 222 6.34 16.98 -5.66
CA TYR A 222 5.13 17.69 -5.22
C TYR A 222 5.16 17.89 -3.70
N TYR A 223 5.21 19.14 -3.23
CA TYR A 223 5.11 19.47 -1.81
C TYR A 223 3.66 19.85 -1.49
N PHE A 224 3.06 19.15 -0.53
CA PHE A 224 1.74 19.44 0.03
C PHE A 224 1.91 19.77 1.51
N VAL A 225 2.09 21.04 1.82
CA VAL A 225 2.44 21.49 3.18
C VAL A 225 1.34 22.32 3.81
N GLY A 226 1.41 22.48 5.13
CA GLY A 226 0.63 23.49 5.81
C GLY A 226 1.15 24.90 5.52
N ASP A 227 0.84 25.84 6.41
CA ASP A 227 1.39 27.19 6.40
C ASP A 227 2.52 27.34 7.42
N GLU A 228 2.84 28.57 7.84
CA GLU A 228 3.91 28.82 8.82
C GLU A 228 3.71 28.13 10.19
N ARG A 229 2.51 27.60 10.48
CA ARG A 229 2.22 26.78 11.67
C ARG A 229 2.61 25.31 11.48
N ASP A 230 2.82 24.85 10.25
CA ASP A 230 3.47 23.57 9.97
C ASP A 230 4.97 23.70 10.26
N VAL A 231 5.45 22.93 11.23
CA VAL A 231 6.83 22.97 11.70
C VAL A 231 7.86 22.63 10.61
N LEU A 232 7.44 22.00 9.50
CA LEU A 232 8.31 21.71 8.35
C LEU A 232 8.04 22.60 7.13
N TYR A 233 7.16 23.60 7.19
CA TYR A 233 6.94 24.56 6.10
C TYR A 233 8.24 25.27 5.68
N LYS A 234 9.03 25.72 6.66
CA LYS A 234 10.34 26.37 6.41
C LYS A 234 11.37 25.41 5.80
N ASN A 235 11.32 24.13 6.15
CA ASN A 235 12.17 23.09 5.56
C ASN A 235 11.78 22.85 4.10
N ALA A 236 10.48 22.67 3.82
CA ALA A 236 9.98 22.51 2.46
C ALA A 236 10.27 23.74 1.57
N ALA A 237 10.13 24.94 2.13
CA ALA A 237 10.46 26.18 1.44
C ALA A 237 11.96 26.29 1.13
N HIS A 238 12.84 25.84 2.04
CA HIS A 238 14.28 25.77 1.78
C HIS A 238 14.62 24.73 0.71
N ASP A 239 14.04 23.53 0.80
CA ASP A 239 14.23 22.46 -0.17
C ASP A 239 13.85 22.92 -1.59
N TRP A 240 12.73 23.62 -1.74
CA TRP A 240 12.28 24.19 -3.02
C TRP A 240 13.35 25.08 -3.68
N GLU A 241 14.05 25.93 -2.92
CA GLU A 241 15.13 26.77 -3.48
C GLU A 241 16.37 25.96 -3.90
N LEU A 242 16.57 24.76 -3.32
CA LEU A 242 17.69 23.87 -3.63
C LEU A 242 17.43 22.95 -4.83
N LEU A 243 16.17 22.66 -5.17
CA LEU A 243 15.82 21.79 -6.30
C LEU A 243 16.46 22.26 -7.62
N PRO A 244 16.84 21.35 -8.53
CA PRO A 244 17.28 21.72 -9.86
C PRO A 244 16.28 22.63 -10.58
N GLN A 245 16.78 23.63 -11.29
CA GLN A 245 15.95 24.64 -11.95
C GLN A 245 15.17 24.06 -13.15
N ASN A 246 15.61 22.94 -13.70
CA ASN A 246 14.96 22.19 -14.78
C ASN A 246 14.06 21.03 -14.31
N LEU A 247 13.95 20.79 -12.99
CA LEU A 247 13.07 19.74 -12.45
C LEU A 247 11.59 20.21 -12.51
N PRO A 248 10.65 19.36 -12.94
CA PRO A 248 9.22 19.56 -12.69
C PRO A 248 8.93 19.54 -11.19
N ALA A 249 8.45 20.65 -10.64
CA ALA A 249 8.19 20.79 -9.22
C ALA A 249 6.93 21.61 -8.94
N TYR A 250 6.15 21.13 -7.98
CA TYR A 250 4.92 21.73 -7.49
C TYR A 250 5.06 21.97 -5.98
N PHE A 251 4.66 23.14 -5.51
CA PHE A 251 4.62 23.44 -4.07
C PHE A 251 3.30 24.10 -3.72
N ALA A 252 2.51 23.45 -2.87
CA ALA A 252 1.25 23.98 -2.38
C ALA A 252 1.21 24.05 -0.85
N SER A 253 0.74 25.19 -0.36
CA SER A 253 0.54 25.47 1.07
C SER A 253 -0.94 25.70 1.36
N LEU A 254 -1.47 24.94 2.31
CA LEU A 254 -2.83 25.09 2.84
C LEU A 254 -2.81 25.80 4.20
N ASP A 255 -3.90 26.47 4.59
CA ASP A 255 -4.10 27.09 5.91
C ASP A 255 -4.33 26.02 7.01
N VAL A 256 -3.34 25.15 7.23
CA VAL A 256 -3.33 24.09 8.26
C VAL A 256 -1.96 23.93 8.92
N GLY A 257 -1.91 23.26 10.07
CA GLY A 257 -0.67 22.88 10.76
C GLY A 257 -0.08 21.54 10.28
N HIS A 258 0.93 21.04 11.02
CA HIS A 258 1.74 19.88 10.65
C HIS A 258 0.99 18.54 10.46
N LEU A 259 -0.20 18.39 11.04
CA LEU A 259 -1.03 17.19 10.89
C LEU A 259 -1.95 17.24 9.64
N GLY A 260 -1.90 18.33 8.86
CA GLY A 260 -2.70 18.49 7.64
C GLY A 260 -4.19 18.24 7.88
N THR A 261 -4.86 17.68 6.87
CA THR A 261 -6.25 17.21 6.95
C THR A 261 -6.35 15.68 7.09
N PHE A 262 -5.26 14.98 7.39
CA PHE A 262 -5.15 13.50 7.33
C PHE A 262 -6.18 12.73 8.16
N TYR A 263 -6.72 13.36 9.21
CA TYR A 263 -7.68 12.80 10.17
C TYR A 263 -9.09 13.35 10.02
N GLU A 264 -9.34 14.19 9.01
CA GLU A 264 -10.68 14.55 8.57
C GLU A 264 -11.34 13.36 7.86
N PRO A 265 -12.68 13.32 7.71
CA PRO A 265 -13.35 12.31 6.90
C PRO A 265 -12.72 12.22 5.49
N GLY A 266 -12.32 11.01 5.10
CA GLY A 266 -11.61 10.76 3.83
C GLY A 266 -10.20 11.35 3.74
N GLY A 267 -9.64 11.92 4.81
CA GLY A 267 -8.36 12.64 4.78
C GLY A 267 -8.43 14.06 4.19
N GLY A 268 -9.63 14.60 3.98
CA GLY A 268 -9.90 15.99 3.60
C GLY A 268 -9.17 16.47 2.34
N LEU A 269 -8.82 17.77 2.31
CA LEU A 269 -8.19 18.42 1.16
C LEU A 269 -6.83 17.81 0.75
N PHE A 270 -6.10 17.18 1.69
CA PHE A 270 -4.87 16.46 1.39
C PHE A 270 -5.12 15.21 0.54
N ALA A 271 -6.19 14.44 0.82
CA ALA A 271 -6.55 13.28 0.02
C ALA A 271 -7.01 13.70 -1.37
N ASP A 272 -7.84 14.75 -1.46
CA ASP A 272 -8.28 15.35 -2.73
C ASP A 272 -7.10 15.78 -3.62
N ALA A 273 -6.11 16.48 -3.03
CA ALA A 273 -4.90 16.89 -3.74
C ALA A 273 -4.01 15.69 -4.12
N ALA A 274 -3.89 14.68 -3.26
CA ALA A 274 -3.12 13.46 -3.53
C ALA A 274 -3.72 12.64 -4.68
N VAL A 275 -5.05 12.54 -4.75
CA VAL A 275 -5.76 11.86 -5.85
C VAL A 275 -5.52 12.59 -7.17
N LYS A 276 -5.70 13.93 -7.22
CA LYS A 276 -5.43 14.72 -8.43
C LYS A 276 -3.97 14.59 -8.91
N TRP A 277 -3.02 14.62 -7.99
CA TRP A 277 -1.60 14.39 -8.26
C TRP A 277 -1.34 13.02 -8.89
N LEU A 278 -1.88 11.96 -8.30
CA LEU A 278 -1.70 10.59 -8.81
C LEU A 278 -2.42 10.37 -10.14
N HIS A 279 -3.59 10.96 -10.36
CA HIS A 279 -4.31 10.88 -11.64
C HIS A 279 -3.53 11.62 -12.73
N ALA A 280 -3.04 12.83 -12.47
CA ALA A 280 -2.19 13.57 -13.40
C ALA A 280 -0.90 12.80 -13.75
N GLU A 281 -0.11 12.41 -12.75
CA GLU A 281 1.26 11.91 -12.95
C GLU A 281 1.35 10.43 -13.31
N LEU A 282 0.41 9.59 -12.84
CA LEU A 282 0.41 8.15 -13.13
C LEU A 282 -0.55 7.79 -14.26
N MET A 283 -1.72 8.45 -14.34
CA MET A 283 -2.75 8.10 -15.32
C MET A 283 -2.77 9.01 -16.55
N GLY A 284 -2.08 10.16 -16.52
CA GLY A 284 -2.12 11.15 -17.61
C GLY A 284 -3.43 11.93 -17.65
N ASP A 285 -4.10 12.11 -16.51
CA ASP A 285 -5.39 12.78 -16.43
C ASP A 285 -5.23 14.31 -16.46
N GLU A 286 -5.45 14.90 -17.65
CA GLU A 286 -5.28 16.33 -17.88
C GLU A 286 -6.30 17.20 -17.11
N GLU A 287 -7.48 16.66 -16.77
CA GLU A 287 -8.45 17.39 -15.94
C GLU A 287 -7.95 17.51 -14.49
N SER A 288 -7.49 16.40 -13.89
CA SER A 288 -6.84 16.40 -12.58
C SER A 288 -5.60 17.29 -12.56
N LYS A 289 -4.78 17.26 -13.62
CA LYS A 289 -3.63 18.16 -13.77
C LYS A 289 -4.06 19.63 -13.74
N LYS A 290 -5.04 20.00 -14.57
CA LYS A 290 -5.60 21.37 -14.64
C LYS A 290 -6.17 21.83 -13.30
N LEU A 291 -6.90 20.96 -12.59
CA LEU A 291 -7.46 21.27 -11.28
C LEU A 291 -6.36 21.43 -10.21
N LEU A 292 -5.31 20.62 -10.27
CA LEU A 292 -4.19 20.67 -9.33
C LEU A 292 -3.35 21.94 -9.47
N ILE A 293 -3.09 22.40 -10.71
CA ILE A 293 -2.33 23.63 -10.97
C ILE A 293 -3.20 24.89 -11.01
N SER A 294 -4.48 24.79 -10.68
CA SER A 294 -5.40 25.93 -10.65
C SER A 294 -5.02 26.90 -9.51
N PRO A 295 -4.94 28.21 -9.76
CA PRO A 295 -4.84 29.20 -8.70
C PRO A 295 -6.18 29.39 -7.95
N GLU A 296 -7.27 28.81 -8.45
CA GLU A 296 -8.58 28.80 -7.78
C GLU A 296 -8.65 27.66 -6.77
N GLY A 297 -8.81 27.99 -5.49
CA GLY A 297 -8.96 27.02 -4.42
C GLY A 297 -8.35 27.47 -3.10
N PRO A 298 -8.29 26.59 -2.09
CA PRO A 298 -7.73 26.90 -0.78
C PRO A 298 -6.19 26.80 -0.73
N TRP A 299 -5.54 26.32 -1.80
CA TRP A 299 -4.10 26.11 -1.87
C TRP A 299 -3.37 27.32 -2.44
N ARG A 300 -2.32 27.78 -1.75
CA ARG A 300 -1.34 28.74 -2.30
C ARG A 300 -0.26 27.97 -3.04
N ILE A 301 -0.23 28.07 -4.37
CA ILE A 301 0.65 27.26 -5.24
C ILE A 301 1.87 28.02 -5.78
N ARG A 302 2.98 27.30 -5.98
CA ARG A 302 4.15 27.69 -6.78
C ARG A 302 4.49 26.55 -7.72
N LEU A 303 4.79 26.87 -8.98
CA LEU A 303 5.03 25.90 -10.06
C LEU A 303 6.42 26.09 -10.66
N ARG A 304 7.01 25.01 -11.15
CA ARG A 304 8.27 25.00 -11.90
C ARG A 304 8.23 23.86 -12.93
N ASN A 305 8.36 24.18 -14.22
CA ASN A 305 8.40 23.20 -15.33
C ASN A 305 7.26 22.15 -15.35
N LEU A 306 6.01 22.56 -15.11
CA LEU A 306 4.81 21.71 -15.12
C LEU A 306 3.77 22.19 -16.14
#